data_AF-A0A4Q3JFX2-F1
#
_entry.id   AF-A0A4Q3JFX2-F1
#
_cell.length_a   1.000
_cell.length_b   1.000
_cell.length_c   1.000
_cell.angle_alpha   90.00
_cell.angle_beta   90.00
_cell.angle_gamma   90.00
#
_symmetry.space_group_name_H-M   'P 1'
#
loop_
_entity.id
_entity.type
_entity.pdbx_description
1 polymer ?
#
loop_
_entity_poly.entity_id
_entity_poly.type
_entity_poly.pdbx_seq_one_letter_code
_entity_poly.pdbx_strand_id
1 'polypeptide(L)' 'MSKRARDYGLICGTLPPGPLNAITDVPGVAVGHRTVREGDVRTGFTAVLPHQGDLFREKVRAGVEVINGFGKSAG' A
#
# COMPACT_ATOMS: atom_id res chain seq x y z
N MET A 1 9.83 -5.05 14.81
CA MET A 1 9.69 -4.74 13.38
C MET A 1 10.76 -5.49 12.61
N SER A 2 10.44 -6.01 11.42
CA SER A 2 11.46 -6.59 10.55
C SER A 2 12.36 -5.49 9.97
N LYS A 3 13.64 -5.77 9.80
CA LYS A 3 14.58 -4.87 9.12
C LYS A 3 14.16 -4.69 7.65
N ARG A 4 14.33 -3.50 7.11
CA ARG A 4 14.07 -3.12 5.72
C ARG A 4 15.37 -3.09 4.91
N ALA A 5 15.28 -3.05 3.59
CA ALA A 5 16.44 -3.02 2.69
C ALA A 5 17.45 -1.90 3.04
N ARG A 6 16.96 -0.69 3.37
CA ARG A 6 17.81 0.45 3.75
C ARG A 6 18.60 0.23 5.04
N ASP A 7 18.10 -0.60 5.97
CA ASP A 7 18.82 -0.93 7.21
C ASP A 7 20.08 -1.78 6.94
N TYR A 8 20.19 -2.32 5.72
CA TYR A 8 21.36 -3.05 5.22
C TYR A 8 22.18 -2.24 4.21
N GLY A 9 21.91 -0.93 4.04
CA GLY A 9 22.62 -0.08 3.09
C GLY A 9 22.17 -0.23 1.62
N LEU A 10 21.11 -0.99 1.35
CA LEU A 10 20.57 -1.15 0.00
C LEU A 10 19.64 0.04 -0.33
N ILE A 11 20.16 1.01 -1.08
CA ILE A 11 19.47 2.24 -1.45
C ILE A 11 19.07 2.19 -2.92
N CYS A 12 17.79 2.48 -3.19
CA CYS A 12 17.27 2.67 -4.54
C CYS A 12 16.96 4.16 -4.76
N GLY A 13 17.48 4.73 -5.86
CA GLY A 13 17.35 6.15 -6.18
C GLY A 13 18.20 7.08 -5.30
N THR A 14 18.03 8.39 -5.50
CA THR A 14 18.83 9.44 -4.84
C THR A 14 18.05 10.26 -3.80
N LEU A 15 16.72 10.17 -3.79
CA LEU A 15 15.87 10.96 -2.90
C LEU A 15 15.79 10.34 -1.48
N PRO A 16 15.72 11.17 -0.42
CA PRO A 16 15.45 10.69 0.92
C PRO A 16 14.00 10.18 1.05
N PRO A 17 13.74 9.13 1.85
CA PRO A 17 12.39 8.69 2.16
C PRO A 17 11.71 9.61 3.19
N GLY A 18 10.39 9.48 3.33
CA GLY A 18 9.67 10.02 4.48
C GLY A 18 10.04 9.32 5.80
N PRO A 19 9.57 9.85 6.95
CA PRO A 19 9.94 9.34 8.28
C PRO A 19 9.59 7.87 8.50
N LEU A 20 8.44 7.42 7.99
CA LEU A 20 8.02 6.03 8.09
C LEU A 20 8.53 5.19 6.92
N ASN A 21 9.10 5.82 5.89
CA ASN A 21 9.52 5.22 4.62
C ASN A 21 8.41 4.29 4.07
N ALA A 22 7.17 4.80 4.03
CA ALA A 22 5.96 4.07 3.70
C ALA A 22 4.91 4.98 3.02
N ILE A 23 3.90 4.39 2.38
CA ILE A 23 2.82 5.17 1.71
C ILE A 23 2.04 6.06 2.68
N THR A 24 1.97 5.69 3.95
CA THR A 24 1.32 6.47 5.03
C THR A 24 2.10 7.72 5.43
N ASP A 25 3.29 7.96 4.86
CA ASP A 25 3.95 9.28 4.95
C ASP A 25 3.15 10.37 4.22
N VAL A 26 2.24 10.00 3.31
CA VAL A 26 1.25 10.92 2.72
C VAL A 26 0.14 11.21 3.73
N PRO A 27 -0.08 12.48 4.16
CA PRO A 27 -1.07 12.80 5.17
C PRO A 27 -2.48 12.31 4.81
N GLY A 28 -3.14 11.66 5.76
CA GLY A 28 -4.50 11.12 5.60
C GLY A 28 -4.57 9.70 5.03
N VAL A 29 -3.51 9.22 4.35
CA VAL A 29 -3.46 7.85 3.84
C VAL A 29 -3.32 6.85 4.99
N ALA A 30 -4.12 5.80 4.95
CA ALA A 30 -4.05 4.70 5.92
C ALA A 30 -4.02 3.34 5.22
N VAL A 31 -3.40 2.35 5.88
CA VAL A 31 -3.30 0.98 5.39
C VAL A 31 -3.70 0.01 6.51
N GLY A 32 -4.53 -0.99 6.17
CA GLY A 32 -4.95 -2.04 7.09
C GLY A 32 -4.82 -3.42 6.45
N HIS A 33 -4.53 -4.43 7.27
CA HIS A 33 -4.34 -5.81 6.81
C HIS A 33 -5.20 -6.78 7.62
N ARG A 34 -5.74 -7.79 6.96
CA ARG A 34 -6.26 -9.00 7.60
C ARG A 34 -5.53 -10.19 7.02
N THR A 35 -4.78 -10.89 7.86
CA THR A 35 -4.08 -12.12 7.49
C THR A 35 -4.84 -13.33 8.03
N VAL A 36 -5.07 -14.34 7.19
CA VAL A 36 -5.71 -15.60 7.56
C VAL A 36 -4.71 -16.73 7.32
N ARG A 37 -4.27 -17.37 8.41
CA ARG A 37 -3.32 -18.49 8.39
C ARG A 37 -3.80 -19.60 9.32
N GLU A 38 -4.63 -20.49 8.79
CA GLU A 38 -5.30 -21.56 9.54
C GLU A 38 -5.18 -22.88 8.76
N GLY A 39 -4.64 -23.94 9.35
CA GLY A 39 -4.34 -25.19 8.63
C GLY A 39 -3.48 -24.93 7.39
N ASP A 40 -3.99 -25.27 6.20
CA ASP A 40 -3.36 -25.00 4.90
C ASP A 40 -3.77 -23.67 4.25
N VAL A 41 -4.70 -22.93 4.86
CA VAL A 41 -5.16 -21.63 4.35
C VAL A 41 -4.07 -20.59 4.56
N ARG A 42 -3.66 -19.89 3.49
CA ARG A 42 -2.68 -18.80 3.52
C ARG A 42 -3.19 -17.63 2.65
N THR A 43 -4.15 -16.87 3.19
CA THR A 43 -4.83 -15.79 2.45
C THR A 43 -5.05 -14.56 3.32
N GLY A 44 -5.76 -13.56 2.81
CA GLY A 44 -6.08 -12.33 3.51
C GLY A 44 -6.52 -11.22 2.57
N PHE A 45 -6.58 -10.00 3.10
CA PHE A 45 -6.74 -8.80 2.30
C PHE A 45 -5.94 -7.64 2.90
N THR A 46 -5.65 -6.65 2.07
CA THR A 46 -5.09 -5.35 2.47
C THR A 46 -6.01 -4.26 1.92
N ALA A 47 -6.37 -3.31 2.78
CA ALA A 47 -7.14 -2.13 2.40
C ALA A 47 -6.25 -0.90 2.48
N VAL A 48 -6.43 0.02 1.52
CA VAL A 48 -5.77 1.32 1.48
C VAL A 48 -6.85 2.39 1.42
N LEU A 49 -6.83 3.32 2.38
CA LEU A 49 -7.70 4.49 2.39
C LEU A 49 -6.90 5.69 1.90
N PRO A 50 -7.36 6.43 0.88
CA PRO A 50 -6.65 7.62 0.39
C PRO A 50 -6.79 8.82 1.35
N HIS A 51 -7.86 8.86 2.17
CA HIS A 51 -8.07 9.81 3.27
C HIS A 51 -9.06 9.19 4.28
N GLN A 52 -9.32 9.89 5.39
CA GLN A 52 -10.17 9.39 6.50
C GLN A 52 -11.66 9.76 6.38
N GLY A 53 -12.05 10.44 5.30
CA GLY A 53 -13.42 10.91 5.07
C GLY A 53 -14.31 9.88 4.36
N ASP A 54 -15.51 10.31 3.97
CA ASP A 54 -16.43 9.47 3.18
C ASP A 54 -15.94 9.36 1.74
N LEU A 55 -15.34 8.23 1.39
CA LEU A 55 -14.73 7.99 0.08
C LEU A 55 -15.72 8.08 -1.09
N PHE A 56 -17.02 7.86 -0.85
CA PHE A 56 -18.03 7.94 -1.89
C PHE A 56 -18.42 9.39 -2.18
N ARG A 57 -18.51 10.22 -1.14
CA ARG A 57 -18.90 11.63 -1.26
C ARG A 57 -17.72 12.55 -1.58
N GLU A 58 -16.55 12.25 -1.05
CA GLU A 58 -15.33 13.04 -1.16
C GLU A 58 -14.31 12.30 -2.03
N LYS A 59 -14.54 12.27 -3.35
CA LYS A 59 -13.71 11.49 -4.27
C LYS A 59 -12.33 12.10 -4.48
N VAL A 60 -11.32 11.25 -4.63
CA VAL A 60 -9.96 11.65 -5.04
C VAL A 60 -9.77 11.48 -6.56
N ARG A 61 -8.90 12.30 -7.15
CA ARG A 61 -8.45 12.07 -8.53
C ARG A 61 -7.51 10.87 -8.57
N ALA A 62 -7.68 9.99 -9.55
CA ALA A 62 -6.87 8.79 -9.73
C ALA A 62 -6.62 8.51 -11.21
N GLY A 63 -5.61 7.68 -11.50
CA GLY A 63 -5.27 7.21 -12.84
C GLY A 63 -4.76 5.76 -12.78
N VAL A 64 -4.88 5.03 -13.89
CA VAL A 64 -4.49 3.63 -14.01
C VAL A 64 -3.78 3.42 -15.35
N GLU A 65 -2.73 2.60 -15.34
CA GLU A 65 -2.04 2.13 -16.54
C GLU A 65 -1.85 0.61 -16.45
N VAL A 66 -2.10 -0.11 -17.54
CA VAL A 66 -1.98 -1.58 -17.62
C VAL A 66 -0.80 -1.94 -18.50
N ILE A 67 0.34 -2.24 -17.87
CA ILE A 67 1.55 -2.71 -18.58
C ILE A 67 1.33 -4.11 -19.19
N ASN A 68 0.67 -5.01 -18.44
CA ASN A 68 0.24 -6.32 -18.90
C ASN A 68 -1.10 -6.70 -18.25
N GLY A 69 -2.06 -7.14 -19.05
CA GLY A 69 -3.45 -7.39 -18.66
C GLY A 69 -3.76 -8.76 -18.04
N PHE A 70 -2.78 -9.54 -17.61
CA PHE A 70 -3.05 -10.89 -17.04
C PHE A 70 -3.67 -10.88 -15.62
N GLY A 71 -4.23 -9.75 -15.16
CA GLY A 71 -4.90 -9.58 -13.86
C GLY A 71 -6.43 -9.72 -13.93
N LYS A 72 -7.10 -9.55 -12.78
CA LYS A 72 -8.57 -9.53 -12.65
C LYS A 72 -8.96 -8.41 -11.67
N SER A 73 -8.84 -7.18 -12.14
CA SER A 73 -9.11 -5.97 -11.36
C SER A 73 -10.57 -5.55 -11.49
N ALA A 74 -11.09 -4.86 -10.47
CA ALA A 74 -12.42 -4.24 -10.48
C ALA A 74 -12.31 -2.79 -9.98
N GLY A 75 -13.08 -1.89 -10.59
CA GLY A 75 -13.07 -0.44 -10.33
C GLY A 75 -13.67 0.35 -11.49
#